data_AF-A0A1Q4HDD0-F1
#
_entry.id   AF-A0A1Q4HDD0-F1
#
_cell.length_a   1.000
_cell.length_b   1.000
_cell.length_c   1.000
_cell.angle_alpha   90.00
_cell.angle_beta   90.00
_cell.angle_gamma   90.00
#
_symmetry.space_group_name_H-M   'P 1'
#
loop_
_entity.id
_entity.type
_entity.pdbx_description
1 polymer ?
#
loop_
_entity_poly.entity_id
_entity_poly.type
_entity_poly.pdbx_seq_one_letter_code
_entity_poly.pdbx_strand_id
1 'polypeptide(L)'
;MRAKPPPPPLIEVRTIRFRRPVALIVISLLVMSGTLTACQDAGVTEQRASEVTQYGITWKFDRDYPVGQFITGDWWVIGPVNVVSVTPEPGPAPPAEVTDLGLNQWDDSGLQDNRERRNGSMVVMDVGPAQGYDSRGTTYDAATSITFPYELEADRSLISSISEVSTPNTAMYADLMWSSEKESGNVMKTAAVLTSLSETPPADAFRPSYVGADKEIFRASGLNWDLLQNLPVDATKYPVPSFAQYERYLERPWLDHLNGAWEGQWLLPVENQPSYGREIARIVGSASLLLNTDASQDQKRRLLYRLVQYGIDLHGMVRLGAVFNEGGGVTSGRKWPILFAGLMLGDPAFIPDPRGTVFHEDAQTYYGRGWYGQHALWQMVWHHGPRQPYQEKPPSEWDEWDQTSEDYRICCTVRAWVGQGLAALLMKAKVEWNHNAFFDNIDDWMRKTDQYAADRQGHERPPEETTSFDPFVDAFWDLHRNNVPAQRDGPTDLKWDVNATDDLKWVSNPAM
;
A
#
# COMPACT_ATOMS: atom_id res chain seq x y z
N MET A 1 17.84 18.04 48.87
CA MET A 1 19.29 17.76 48.86
C MET A 1 19.54 16.27 49.08
N ARG A 2 19.85 15.55 47.99
CA ARG A 2 20.50 14.23 48.00
C ARG A 2 21.41 14.21 46.77
N ALA A 3 22.71 14.00 46.99
CA ALA A 3 23.77 14.14 46.01
C ALA A 3 23.89 12.90 45.10
N LYS A 4 24.18 13.13 43.81
CA LYS A 4 24.50 12.09 42.81
C LYS A 4 25.95 11.61 42.96
N PRO A 5 26.25 10.32 42.76
CA PRO A 5 27.61 9.79 42.73
C PRO A 5 28.33 10.05 41.38
N PRO A 6 29.68 10.11 41.36
CA PRO A 6 30.47 10.49 40.19
C PRO A 6 30.71 9.32 39.21
N PRO A 7 31.03 9.62 37.93
CA PRO A 7 31.24 8.62 36.88
C PRO A 7 32.63 7.95 36.96
N PRO A 8 32.77 6.72 36.43
CA PRO A 8 34.04 5.97 36.40
C PRO A 8 35.03 6.49 35.33
N PRO A 9 36.35 6.21 35.48
CA PRO A 9 37.39 6.82 34.67
C PRO A 9 37.59 6.15 33.31
N LEU A 10 38.02 6.97 32.34
CA LEU A 10 38.39 6.64 30.97
C LEU A 10 39.67 5.80 30.91
N ILE A 11 39.64 4.71 30.15
CA ILE A 11 40.82 3.86 29.86
C ILE A 11 41.51 4.39 28.60
N GLU A 12 42.76 4.81 28.75
CA GLU A 12 43.69 5.12 27.66
C GLU A 12 44.04 3.85 26.86
N VAL A 13 43.83 3.87 25.55
CA VAL A 13 44.40 2.87 24.63
C VAL A 13 45.68 3.43 24.02
N ARG A 14 46.82 2.89 24.45
CA ARG A 14 48.16 3.18 23.93
C ARG A 14 48.29 2.72 22.47
N THR A 15 48.80 3.62 21.64
CA THR A 15 49.22 3.38 20.26
C THR A 15 50.49 2.51 20.24
N ILE A 16 50.43 1.34 19.61
CA ILE A 16 51.60 0.52 19.32
C ILE A 16 51.96 0.68 17.84
N ARG A 17 53.09 1.34 17.59
CA ARG A 17 53.75 1.43 16.28
C ARG A 17 54.46 0.10 15.98
N PHE A 18 54.04 -0.60 14.93
CA PHE A 18 54.86 -1.63 14.29
C PHE A 18 55.42 -1.11 12.97
N ARG A 19 56.74 -0.95 12.93
CA ARG A 19 57.52 -0.82 11.69
C ARG A 19 57.48 -2.15 10.94
N ARG A 20 57.15 -2.14 9.65
CA ARG A 20 57.43 -3.23 8.71
C ARG A 20 58.33 -2.72 7.58
N PRO A 21 59.26 -3.56 7.08
CA PRO A 21 60.29 -3.14 6.15
C PRO A 21 59.73 -2.98 4.73
N VAL A 22 60.32 -2.04 4.00
CA VAL A 22 60.13 -1.81 2.57
C VAL A 22 60.74 -2.98 1.80
N ALA A 23 59.93 -3.67 1.01
CA ALA A 23 60.40 -4.61 -0.02
C ALA A 23 59.96 -4.06 -1.38
N LEU A 24 60.94 -3.75 -2.23
CA LEU A 24 60.76 -3.47 -3.65
C LEU A 24 60.11 -4.68 -4.32
N ILE A 25 59.00 -4.47 -5.04
CA ILE A 25 58.48 -5.43 -6.00
C ILE A 25 58.46 -4.77 -7.38
N VAL A 26 59.21 -5.41 -8.27
CA VAL A 26 59.38 -5.09 -9.70
C VAL A 26 58.07 -5.35 -10.43
N ILE A 27 57.55 -4.34 -11.14
CA ILE A 27 56.41 -4.49 -12.05
C ILE A 27 56.92 -5.17 -13.33
N SER A 28 56.50 -6.42 -13.55
CA SER A 28 56.58 -7.08 -14.84
C SER A 28 55.18 -7.15 -15.44
N LEU A 29 54.96 -6.42 -16.53
CA LEU A 29 53.78 -6.55 -17.37
C LEU A 29 53.81 -7.93 -18.06
N LEU A 30 52.93 -8.83 -17.63
CA LEU A 30 52.58 -10.02 -18.41
C LEU A 30 51.24 -9.75 -19.12
N VAL A 31 51.31 -9.66 -20.45
CA VAL A 31 50.16 -9.80 -21.33
C VAL A 31 49.80 -11.29 -21.34
N MET A 32 48.72 -11.67 -20.67
CA MET A 32 48.09 -12.98 -20.84
C MET A 32 46.69 -12.80 -21.43
N SER A 33 46.57 -13.25 -22.68
CA SER A 33 45.33 -13.55 -23.36
C SER A 33 44.57 -14.62 -22.57
N GLY A 34 43.58 -14.19 -21.79
CA GLY A 34 42.68 -15.06 -21.03
C GLY A 34 41.37 -15.23 -21.79
N THR A 35 41.07 -16.47 -22.15
CA THR A 35 39.82 -16.98 -22.69
C THR A 35 38.57 -16.36 -22.03
N LEU A 36 37.59 -15.99 -22.85
CA LEU A 36 36.21 -15.69 -22.45
C LEU A 36 35.67 -16.88 -21.63
N THR A 37 35.74 -16.78 -20.31
CA THR A 37 34.92 -17.59 -19.43
C THR A 37 33.51 -17.08 -19.61
N ALA A 38 32.65 -17.89 -20.23
CA ALA A 38 31.22 -17.66 -20.26
C ALA A 38 30.77 -17.35 -18.82
N CYS A 39 30.03 -16.25 -18.63
CA CYS A 39 29.25 -16.06 -17.42
C CYS A 39 28.34 -17.29 -17.31
N GLN A 40 28.65 -18.18 -16.37
CA GLN A 40 27.64 -19.08 -15.86
C GLN A 40 26.58 -18.16 -15.25
N ASP A 41 25.41 -18.09 -15.88
CA ASP A 41 24.19 -17.69 -15.20
C ASP A 41 24.20 -18.40 -13.85
N ALA A 42 24.14 -17.63 -12.77
CA ALA A 42 23.83 -18.16 -11.46
C ALA A 42 22.37 -18.63 -11.54
N GLY A 43 22.18 -19.82 -12.11
CA GLY A 43 20.88 -20.46 -12.21
C GLY A 43 20.28 -20.57 -10.83
N VAL A 44 18.99 -20.24 -10.71
CA VAL A 44 18.20 -20.56 -9.54
C VAL A 44 18.46 -22.03 -9.23
N THR A 45 19.07 -22.32 -8.08
CA THR A 45 19.21 -23.70 -7.64
C THR A 45 17.83 -24.13 -7.23
N GLU A 46 17.11 -24.79 -8.13
CA GLU A 46 15.78 -25.33 -7.91
C GLU A 46 15.81 -26.20 -6.65
N GLN A 47 15.26 -25.69 -5.55
CA GLN A 47 15.13 -26.43 -4.31
C GLN A 47 13.93 -27.35 -4.47
N ARG A 48 14.01 -28.56 -3.92
CA ARG A 48 12.84 -29.42 -3.76
C ARG A 48 12.43 -29.46 -2.30
N ALA A 49 11.14 -29.36 -2.04
CA ALA A 49 10.59 -29.47 -0.69
C ALA A 49 9.19 -30.09 -0.72
N SER A 50 8.85 -30.81 0.35
CA SER A 50 7.50 -31.33 0.61
C SER A 50 6.69 -30.41 1.53
N GLU A 51 7.28 -29.31 1.98
CA GLU A 51 6.59 -28.23 2.69
C GLU A 51 7.37 -26.93 2.57
N VAL A 52 6.66 -25.80 2.64
CA VAL A 52 7.25 -24.46 2.71
C VAL A 52 6.55 -23.66 3.80
N THR A 53 7.29 -22.74 4.44
CA THR A 53 6.77 -21.94 5.55
C THR A 53 7.02 -20.46 5.31
N GLN A 54 6.00 -19.63 5.56
CA GLN A 54 6.10 -18.17 5.51
C GLN A 54 5.19 -17.54 6.57
N TYR A 55 5.72 -16.59 7.34
CA TYR A 55 4.96 -15.85 8.36
C TYR A 55 4.19 -16.73 9.37
N GLY A 56 4.73 -17.91 9.71
CA GLY A 56 4.11 -18.87 10.62
C GLY A 56 3.05 -19.77 9.97
N ILE A 57 2.81 -19.63 8.67
CA ILE A 57 1.95 -20.51 7.87
C ILE A 57 2.84 -21.54 7.17
N THR A 58 2.51 -22.82 7.33
CA THR A 58 3.20 -23.93 6.64
C THR A 58 2.23 -24.65 5.72
N TRP A 59 2.52 -24.67 4.42
CA TRP A 59 1.84 -25.53 3.46
C TRP A 59 2.60 -26.83 3.31
N LYS A 60 1.91 -27.96 3.49
CA LYS A 60 2.48 -29.29 3.31
C LYS A 60 1.95 -29.92 2.04
N PHE A 61 2.83 -30.55 1.27
CA PHE A 61 2.52 -31.22 0.01
C PHE A 61 2.53 -32.75 0.18
N ASP A 62 1.96 -33.46 -0.80
CA ASP A 62 1.92 -34.93 -0.79
C ASP A 62 3.29 -35.58 -1.07
N ARG A 63 4.22 -34.85 -1.68
CA ARG A 63 5.59 -35.25 -2.02
C ARG A 63 6.48 -34.02 -2.21
N ASP A 64 7.75 -34.21 -2.56
CA ASP A 64 8.64 -33.10 -2.87
C ASP A 64 8.32 -32.47 -4.24
N TYR A 65 8.14 -31.14 -4.29
CA TYR A 65 7.97 -30.34 -5.50
C TYR A 65 9.14 -29.37 -5.68
N PRO A 66 9.46 -28.94 -6.92
CA PRO A 66 10.26 -27.76 -7.17
C PRO A 66 9.64 -26.53 -6.51
N VAL A 67 10.44 -25.82 -5.72
CA VAL A 67 10.04 -24.61 -5.01
C VAL A 67 11.14 -23.56 -5.05
N GLY A 68 10.75 -22.31 -4.82
CA GLY A 68 11.66 -21.21 -4.59
C GLY A 68 10.90 -19.96 -4.17
N GLN A 69 11.60 -18.84 -4.12
CA GLN A 69 11.00 -17.56 -3.74
C GLN A 69 11.13 -16.55 -4.87
N PHE A 70 10.15 -15.68 -4.98
CA PHE A 70 10.24 -14.47 -5.79
C PHE A 70 11.23 -13.48 -5.16
N ILE A 71 11.62 -12.44 -5.90
CA ILE A 71 12.57 -11.42 -5.43
C ILE A 71 12.09 -10.67 -4.17
N THR A 72 10.79 -10.72 -3.89
CA THR A 72 10.11 -10.14 -2.72
C THR A 72 10.01 -11.09 -1.53
N GLY A 73 10.30 -12.38 -1.73
CA GLY A 73 10.34 -13.42 -0.68
C GLY A 73 9.12 -14.34 -0.63
N ASP A 74 8.05 -14.05 -1.37
CA ASP A 74 6.89 -14.95 -1.46
C ASP A 74 7.26 -16.27 -2.15
N TRP A 75 6.61 -17.37 -1.75
CA TRP A 75 6.91 -18.70 -2.28
C TRP A 75 6.20 -18.98 -3.61
N TRP A 76 6.92 -19.65 -4.51
CA TRP A 76 6.34 -20.37 -5.63
C TRP A 76 6.61 -21.87 -5.53
N VAL A 77 5.74 -22.65 -6.18
CA VAL A 77 5.84 -24.10 -6.35
C VAL A 77 5.44 -24.47 -7.78
N ILE A 78 6.13 -25.43 -8.40
CA ILE A 78 5.77 -25.88 -9.74
C ILE A 78 4.59 -26.85 -9.66
N GLY A 79 3.47 -26.45 -10.27
CA GLY A 79 2.19 -27.12 -10.18
C GLY A 79 1.84 -28.02 -11.37
N PRO A 80 0.67 -28.69 -11.31
CA PRO A 80 -0.26 -28.68 -10.19
C PRO A 80 0.35 -29.34 -8.93
N VAL A 81 -0.04 -28.86 -7.75
CA VAL A 81 0.48 -29.33 -6.46
C VAL A 81 -0.66 -29.77 -5.54
N ASN A 82 -0.53 -30.95 -4.94
CA ASN A 82 -1.47 -31.42 -3.91
C ASN A 82 -1.04 -30.89 -2.55
N VAL A 83 -1.73 -29.87 -2.05
CA VAL A 83 -1.56 -29.36 -0.68
C VAL A 83 -2.37 -30.25 0.25
N VAL A 84 -1.70 -31.04 1.10
CA VAL A 84 -2.35 -32.01 1.99
C VAL A 84 -2.85 -31.39 3.28
N SER A 85 -2.21 -30.32 3.75
CA SER A 85 -2.60 -29.60 4.97
C SER A 85 -1.93 -28.24 5.04
N VAL A 86 -2.52 -27.34 5.82
CA VAL A 86 -1.92 -26.07 6.24
C VAL A 86 -1.81 -26.04 7.76
N THR A 87 -0.72 -25.49 8.28
CA THR A 87 -0.55 -25.20 9.72
C THR A 87 -0.45 -23.69 9.92
N PRO A 88 -1.19 -23.09 10.86
CA PRO A 88 -2.26 -23.68 11.68
C PRO A 88 -3.42 -24.25 10.84
N GLU A 89 -4.06 -25.31 11.35
CA GLU A 89 -5.16 -25.95 10.64
C GLU A 89 -6.40 -25.05 10.61
N PRO A 90 -7.12 -24.97 9.46
CA PRO A 90 -8.43 -24.34 9.40
C PRO A 90 -9.43 -25.10 10.27
N GLY A 91 -10.13 -24.41 11.17
CA GLY A 91 -11.06 -25.08 12.09
C GLY A 91 -11.98 -24.13 12.84
N PRO A 92 -12.88 -24.65 13.69
CA PRO A 92 -13.77 -23.81 14.48
C PRO A 92 -13.00 -22.98 15.52
N ALA A 93 -13.66 -21.95 16.04
CA ALA A 93 -13.12 -21.08 17.08
C ALA A 93 -12.64 -21.88 18.30
N PRO A 94 -11.41 -21.65 18.80
CA PRO A 94 -10.91 -22.33 19.98
C PRO A 94 -11.74 -21.98 21.22
N PRO A 95 -11.84 -22.87 22.23
CA PRO A 95 -12.61 -22.60 23.45
C PRO A 95 -12.18 -21.35 24.22
N ALA A 96 -10.92 -20.94 24.07
CA ALA A 96 -10.34 -19.75 24.72
C ALA A 96 -10.61 -18.44 23.98
N GLU A 97 -11.27 -18.49 22.81
CA GLU A 97 -11.57 -17.28 22.04
C GLU A 97 -12.51 -16.34 22.78
N VAL A 98 -12.10 -15.08 22.85
CA VAL A 98 -12.90 -13.95 23.33
C VAL A 98 -12.93 -12.92 22.21
N THR A 99 -14.12 -12.63 21.71
CA THR A 99 -14.32 -11.63 20.66
C THR A 99 -15.11 -10.46 21.23
N ASP A 100 -14.52 -9.27 21.17
CA ASP A 100 -15.28 -8.03 21.27
C ASP A 100 -15.73 -7.64 19.86
N LEU A 101 -17.05 -7.69 19.63
CA LEU A 101 -17.64 -7.35 18.33
C LEU A 101 -17.75 -5.85 18.11
N GLY A 102 -17.50 -5.03 19.14
CA GLY A 102 -17.39 -3.57 19.16
C GLY A 102 -18.11 -2.80 18.04
N LEU A 103 -19.07 -1.95 18.40
CA LEU A 103 -19.67 -1.05 17.42
C LEU A 103 -18.77 0.18 17.20
N ASN A 104 -18.72 0.68 15.96
CA ASN A 104 -18.11 1.97 15.66
C ASN A 104 -19.01 3.13 16.15
N GLN A 105 -18.61 4.39 15.93
CA GLN A 105 -19.42 5.55 16.35
C GLN A 105 -20.79 5.68 15.64
N TRP A 106 -21.05 4.86 14.63
CA TRP A 106 -22.28 4.81 13.85
C TRP A 106 -23.17 3.62 14.21
N ASP A 107 -22.83 2.89 15.28
CA ASP A 107 -23.49 1.64 15.71
C ASP A 107 -23.35 0.47 14.70
N ASP A 108 -22.34 0.49 13.83
CA ASP A 108 -22.06 -0.58 12.86
C ASP A 108 -20.90 -1.50 13.27
N SER A 109 -20.88 -2.72 12.73
CA SER A 109 -19.72 -3.61 12.76
C SER A 109 -19.65 -4.49 11.51
N GLY A 110 -18.44 -4.66 10.97
CA GLY A 110 -18.16 -5.66 9.94
C GLY A 110 -18.00 -7.08 10.50
N LEU A 111 -18.19 -7.28 11.81
CA LEU A 111 -18.04 -8.56 12.50
C LEU A 111 -19.38 -9.15 12.98
N GLN A 112 -19.38 -10.46 13.18
CA GLN A 112 -20.47 -11.27 13.72
C GLN A 112 -19.95 -12.35 14.68
N ASP A 113 -20.80 -12.78 15.62
CA ASP A 113 -20.49 -13.94 16.48
C ASP A 113 -20.68 -15.24 15.68
N ASN A 114 -19.65 -15.62 14.94
CA ASN A 114 -19.63 -16.88 14.20
C ASN A 114 -18.32 -17.62 14.46
N ARG A 115 -18.48 -18.85 14.97
CA ARG A 115 -17.42 -19.73 15.47
C ARG A 115 -17.03 -20.84 14.49
N GLU A 116 -17.54 -20.82 13.27
CA GLU A 116 -17.37 -21.90 12.28
C GLU A 116 -15.94 -22.04 11.74
N ARG A 117 -15.24 -20.92 11.49
CA ARG A 117 -13.97 -20.94 10.74
C ARG A 117 -12.93 -19.95 11.24
N ARG A 118 -11.73 -20.44 11.51
CA ARG A 118 -10.47 -19.71 11.71
C ARG A 118 -9.40 -20.27 10.77
N ASN A 119 -8.34 -19.49 10.55
CA ASN A 119 -7.16 -19.88 9.76
C ASN A 119 -7.52 -20.40 8.35
N GLY A 120 -8.58 -19.87 7.75
CA GLY A 120 -9.05 -20.34 6.45
C GLY A 120 -8.05 -20.04 5.32
N SER A 121 -8.28 -20.71 4.20
CA SER A 121 -7.52 -20.51 2.97
C SER A 121 -8.47 -20.33 1.79
N MET A 122 -8.06 -19.57 0.77
CA MET A 122 -8.85 -19.38 -0.45
C MET A 122 -7.97 -19.19 -1.69
N VAL A 123 -8.54 -19.51 -2.85
CA VAL A 123 -8.03 -19.14 -4.17
C VAL A 123 -8.99 -18.10 -4.74
N VAL A 124 -8.48 -16.92 -5.07
CA VAL A 124 -9.31 -15.79 -5.52
C VAL A 124 -9.26 -15.72 -7.04
N MET A 125 -10.32 -16.18 -7.71
CA MET A 125 -10.41 -16.11 -9.19
C MET A 125 -11.08 -14.83 -9.69
N ASP A 126 -12.02 -14.31 -8.91
CA ASP A 126 -12.74 -13.07 -9.16
C ASP A 126 -12.67 -12.22 -7.88
N VAL A 127 -12.63 -10.89 -8.04
CA VAL A 127 -12.64 -9.96 -6.91
C VAL A 127 -14.05 -9.79 -6.37
N GLY A 128 -14.18 -9.57 -5.07
CA GLY A 128 -15.47 -9.37 -4.42
C GLY A 128 -15.38 -9.41 -2.91
N PRO A 129 -16.50 -9.23 -2.20
CA PRO A 129 -16.48 -9.08 -0.75
C PRO A 129 -16.35 -10.42 -0.01
N ALA A 130 -16.76 -11.52 -0.66
CA ALA A 130 -16.84 -12.85 -0.06
C ALA A 130 -15.46 -13.41 0.28
N GLN A 131 -15.35 -14.04 1.45
CA GLN A 131 -14.07 -14.59 1.92
C GLN A 131 -14.20 -15.86 2.74
N GLY A 132 -13.15 -16.67 2.71
CA GLY A 132 -13.09 -18.00 3.32
C GLY A 132 -12.10 -18.13 4.48
N TYR A 133 -11.57 -17.02 5.00
CA TYR A 133 -10.51 -16.94 6.02
C TYR A 133 -11.03 -17.06 7.46
N ASP A 134 -11.99 -16.22 7.84
CA ASP A 134 -12.47 -16.11 9.23
C ASP A 134 -13.97 -15.85 9.28
N SER A 135 -14.71 -16.72 9.93
CA SER A 135 -16.17 -16.62 9.98
C SER A 135 -16.69 -15.44 10.78
N ARG A 136 -15.85 -14.78 11.60
CA ARG A 136 -16.25 -13.55 12.30
C ARG A 136 -16.51 -12.40 11.34
N GLY A 137 -15.93 -12.38 10.14
CA GLY A 137 -16.31 -11.38 9.14
C GLY A 137 -17.74 -11.61 8.65
N THR A 138 -18.53 -10.54 8.54
CA THR A 138 -19.90 -10.61 7.99
C THR A 138 -19.93 -11.04 6.53
N THR A 139 -18.83 -10.82 5.79
CA THR A 139 -18.65 -11.27 4.40
C THR A 139 -18.16 -12.73 4.28
N TYR A 140 -18.14 -13.49 5.37
CA TYR A 140 -17.76 -14.89 5.34
C TYR A 140 -18.70 -15.73 4.46
N ASP A 141 -18.10 -16.49 3.54
CA ASP A 141 -18.79 -17.50 2.75
C ASP A 141 -17.99 -18.82 2.79
N ALA A 142 -18.57 -19.84 3.40
CA ALA A 142 -17.98 -21.17 3.50
C ALA A 142 -17.63 -21.77 2.13
N ALA A 143 -18.37 -21.42 1.06
CA ALA A 143 -18.11 -21.92 -0.29
C ALA A 143 -16.79 -21.40 -0.89
N THR A 144 -16.27 -20.29 -0.38
CA THR A 144 -14.98 -19.74 -0.82
C THR A 144 -13.79 -20.33 -0.04
N SER A 145 -14.06 -21.08 1.04
CA SER A 145 -13.04 -21.68 1.90
C SER A 145 -12.53 -23.02 1.35
N ILE A 146 -11.22 -23.18 1.31
CA ILE A 146 -10.56 -24.40 0.86
C ILE A 146 -10.60 -25.47 1.96
N THR A 147 -10.97 -26.70 1.56
CA THR A 147 -10.85 -27.90 2.39
C THR A 147 -9.67 -28.74 1.88
N PHE A 148 -8.81 -29.19 2.79
CA PHE A 148 -7.65 -30.01 2.45
C PHE A 148 -7.94 -31.52 2.58
N PRO A 149 -7.32 -32.39 1.75
CA PRO A 149 -6.33 -32.07 0.72
C PRO A 149 -6.94 -31.33 -0.48
N TYR A 150 -6.17 -30.42 -1.07
CA TYR A 150 -6.58 -29.56 -2.19
C TYR A 150 -5.53 -29.60 -3.30
N GLU A 151 -5.98 -29.86 -4.54
CA GLU A 151 -5.13 -29.73 -5.73
C GLU A 151 -5.11 -28.26 -6.16
N LEU A 152 -3.98 -27.59 -5.93
CA LEU A 152 -3.74 -26.24 -6.43
C LEU A 152 -3.22 -26.35 -7.86
N GLU A 153 -4.07 -26.00 -8.82
CA GLU A 153 -3.73 -25.94 -10.24
C GLU A 153 -2.56 -24.98 -10.48
N ALA A 154 -1.81 -25.20 -11.56
CA ALA A 154 -0.87 -24.21 -12.06
C ALA A 154 -1.61 -22.89 -12.37
N ASP A 155 -0.88 -21.79 -12.28
CA ASP A 155 -1.37 -20.43 -12.53
C ASP A 155 -2.47 -19.99 -11.55
N ARG A 156 -2.35 -20.43 -10.30
CA ARG A 156 -3.22 -20.07 -9.17
C ARG A 156 -2.39 -19.72 -7.95
N SER A 157 -2.98 -18.93 -7.06
CA SER A 157 -2.36 -18.61 -5.78
C SER A 157 -3.28 -19.03 -4.64
N LEU A 158 -2.74 -19.80 -3.71
CA LEU A 158 -3.40 -20.17 -2.47
C LEU A 158 -3.04 -19.15 -1.39
N ILE A 159 -4.03 -18.41 -0.92
CA ILE A 159 -3.90 -17.50 0.21
C ILE A 159 -4.29 -18.28 1.45
N SER A 160 -3.42 -18.31 2.45
CA SER A 160 -3.69 -18.91 3.74
C SER A 160 -3.48 -17.89 4.85
N SER A 161 -4.19 -18.07 5.95
CA SER A 161 -4.22 -17.10 7.03
C SER A 161 -4.03 -17.69 8.42
N ILE A 162 -3.67 -16.82 9.36
CA ILE A 162 -3.78 -17.07 10.79
C ILE A 162 -4.77 -16.07 11.35
N SER A 163 -5.76 -16.55 12.07
CA SER A 163 -6.73 -15.74 12.82
C SER A 163 -6.15 -15.30 14.17
N GLU A 164 -6.55 -14.14 14.64
CA GLU A 164 -6.32 -13.75 16.04
C GLU A 164 -7.24 -14.52 16.97
N VAL A 165 -6.70 -15.01 18.09
CA VAL A 165 -7.46 -15.77 19.09
C VAL A 165 -8.36 -14.87 19.92
N SER A 166 -8.00 -13.60 20.07
CA SER A 166 -8.80 -12.61 20.80
C SER A 166 -8.73 -11.24 20.12
N THR A 167 -9.74 -10.41 20.33
CA THR A 167 -9.75 -8.98 19.96
C THR A 167 -9.96 -8.13 21.22
N PRO A 168 -9.46 -6.87 21.26
CA PRO A 168 -8.78 -6.14 20.18
C PRO A 168 -7.28 -6.45 20.07
N ASN A 169 -6.67 -6.07 18.93
CA ASN A 169 -5.26 -6.31 18.61
C ASN A 169 -4.53 -5.04 18.19
N THR A 170 -3.26 -4.90 18.59
CA THR A 170 -2.40 -3.82 18.13
C THR A 170 -1.85 -4.13 16.74
N ALA A 171 -2.11 -3.24 15.78
CA ALA A 171 -1.62 -3.42 14.43
C ALA A 171 -0.16 -2.97 14.23
N MET A 172 0.52 -3.54 13.24
CA MET A 172 1.94 -3.26 12.97
C MET A 172 2.25 -1.78 12.67
N TYR A 173 1.23 -1.00 12.30
CA TYR A 173 1.30 0.41 11.93
C TYR A 173 0.71 1.33 13.00
N ALA A 174 0.53 0.84 14.24
CA ALA A 174 -0.07 1.60 15.34
C ALA A 174 0.65 2.93 15.65
N ASP A 175 1.91 3.08 15.26
CA ASP A 175 2.65 4.35 15.39
C ASP A 175 2.17 5.45 14.43
N LEU A 176 1.52 5.08 13.33
CA LEU A 176 0.86 6.02 12.43
C LEU A 176 -0.54 6.41 12.95
N MET A 177 -1.17 5.57 13.76
CA MET A 177 -2.56 5.73 14.18
C MET A 177 -2.72 6.72 15.33
N TRP A 178 -3.92 7.30 15.44
CA TRP A 178 -4.31 8.02 16.65
C TRP A 178 -4.26 7.11 17.87
N SER A 179 -3.98 7.68 19.04
CA SER A 179 -3.91 6.91 20.29
C SER A 179 -5.18 6.09 20.58
N SER A 180 -6.34 6.59 20.15
CA SER A 180 -7.64 5.92 20.30
C SER A 180 -7.87 4.77 19.34
N GLU A 181 -7.06 4.62 18.29
CA GLU A 181 -7.26 3.64 17.22
C GLU A 181 -6.14 2.58 17.16
N LYS A 182 -5.14 2.65 18.06
CA LYS A 182 -3.99 1.73 18.05
C LYS A 182 -4.36 0.26 18.27
N GLU A 183 -5.52 0.02 18.89
CA GLU A 183 -6.10 -1.29 19.07
C GLU A 183 -7.34 -1.41 18.17
N SER A 184 -7.45 -2.53 17.46
CA SER A 184 -8.49 -2.74 16.45
C SER A 184 -9.22 -4.07 16.65
N GLY A 185 -10.48 -4.13 16.22
CA GLY A 185 -11.27 -5.36 16.19
C GLY A 185 -10.84 -6.35 15.10
N ASN A 186 -9.74 -6.09 14.38
CA ASN A 186 -9.29 -6.93 13.28
C ASN A 186 -9.07 -8.38 13.73
N VAL A 187 -9.69 -9.31 13.01
CA VAL A 187 -9.75 -10.74 13.39
C VAL A 187 -8.69 -11.60 12.75
N MET A 188 -7.98 -11.09 11.74
CA MET A 188 -6.89 -11.79 11.09
C MET A 188 -5.55 -11.26 11.60
N LYS A 189 -4.64 -12.18 11.92
CA LYS A 189 -3.28 -11.87 12.36
C LYS A 189 -2.36 -11.65 11.16
N THR A 190 -2.30 -12.63 10.28
CA THR A 190 -1.44 -12.62 9.11
C THR A 190 -2.04 -13.42 7.96
N ALA A 191 -1.61 -13.09 6.75
CA ALA A 191 -1.83 -13.91 5.56
C ALA A 191 -0.54 -14.05 4.75
N ALA A 192 -0.44 -15.15 4.01
CA ALA A 192 0.67 -15.44 3.10
C ALA A 192 0.14 -16.07 1.80
N VAL A 193 0.91 -15.94 0.72
CA VAL A 193 0.53 -16.39 -0.61
C VAL A 193 1.50 -17.46 -1.10
N LEU A 194 0.99 -18.63 -1.45
CA LEU A 194 1.71 -19.66 -2.20
C LEU A 194 1.24 -19.61 -3.66
N THR A 195 2.15 -19.31 -4.60
CA THR A 195 1.82 -19.26 -6.03
C THR A 195 2.24 -20.54 -6.74
N SER A 196 1.30 -21.20 -7.39
CA SER A 196 1.59 -22.33 -8.27
C SER A 196 1.83 -21.85 -9.70
N LEU A 197 2.94 -22.28 -10.30
CA LEU A 197 3.36 -21.91 -11.66
C LEU A 197 3.57 -23.16 -12.52
N SER A 198 3.40 -23.04 -13.84
CA SER A 198 3.72 -24.12 -14.77
C SER A 198 5.22 -24.32 -14.99
N GLU A 199 6.04 -23.29 -14.75
CA GLU A 199 7.49 -23.31 -14.94
C GLU A 199 8.22 -22.42 -13.94
N THR A 200 9.53 -22.67 -13.76
CA THR A 200 10.38 -21.91 -12.85
C THR A 200 10.53 -20.46 -13.33
N PRO A 201 10.12 -19.45 -12.53
CA PRO A 201 10.27 -18.06 -12.93
C PRO A 201 11.74 -17.63 -12.90
N PRO A 202 12.11 -16.55 -13.60
CA PRO A 202 13.44 -15.95 -13.48
C PRO A 202 13.81 -15.59 -12.02
N ALA A 203 15.10 -15.63 -11.70
CA ALA A 203 15.61 -15.40 -10.33
C ALA A 203 15.23 -14.02 -9.74
N ASP A 204 15.02 -13.04 -10.60
CA ASP A 204 14.68 -11.66 -10.26
C ASP A 204 13.19 -11.34 -10.52
N ALA A 205 12.36 -12.37 -10.66
CA ALA A 205 10.93 -12.21 -10.87
C ALA A 205 10.22 -11.67 -9.62
N PHE A 206 9.29 -10.74 -9.84
CA PHE A 206 8.23 -10.43 -8.89
C PHE A 206 7.21 -11.55 -8.85
N ARG A 207 6.48 -11.66 -7.73
CA ARG A 207 5.30 -12.52 -7.68
C ARG A 207 4.26 -11.94 -8.65
N PRO A 208 3.62 -12.75 -9.51
CA PRO A 208 2.45 -12.29 -10.27
C PRO A 208 1.32 -11.91 -9.32
N SER A 209 0.30 -11.19 -9.78
CA SER A 209 -0.86 -10.88 -8.93
C SER A 209 -1.45 -12.16 -8.34
N TYR A 210 -1.80 -12.14 -7.05
CA TYR A 210 -2.30 -13.33 -6.36
C TYR A 210 -3.76 -13.66 -6.75
N VAL A 211 -4.48 -12.72 -7.36
CA VAL A 211 -5.84 -12.95 -7.87
C VAL A 211 -5.80 -13.46 -9.31
N GLY A 212 -6.89 -14.11 -9.74
CA GLY A 212 -7.11 -14.54 -11.11
C GLY A 212 -6.15 -15.61 -11.63
N ALA A 213 -6.35 -15.97 -12.91
CA ALA A 213 -5.55 -16.95 -13.63
C ALA A 213 -4.35 -16.35 -14.37
N ASP A 214 -4.35 -15.03 -14.61
CA ASP A 214 -3.27 -14.38 -15.34
C ASP A 214 -2.06 -14.19 -14.42
N LYS A 215 -1.03 -15.03 -14.63
CA LYS A 215 0.21 -15.03 -13.84
C LYS A 215 1.38 -14.39 -14.60
N GLU A 216 1.13 -13.23 -15.20
CA GLU A 216 2.16 -12.41 -15.83
C GLU A 216 3.37 -12.14 -14.91
N ILE A 217 4.57 -12.44 -15.41
CA ILE A 217 5.82 -12.32 -14.66
C ILE A 217 6.58 -11.05 -15.05
N PHE A 218 6.79 -10.19 -14.07
CA PHE A 218 7.63 -8.99 -14.18
C PHE A 218 9.00 -9.23 -13.54
N ARG A 219 10.04 -8.52 -14.01
CA ARG A 219 11.43 -8.72 -13.57
C ARG A 219 12.05 -7.45 -12.99
N ALA A 220 12.75 -7.60 -11.87
CA ALA A 220 13.42 -6.48 -11.20
C ALA A 220 14.57 -5.87 -12.03
N SER A 221 15.20 -6.65 -12.92
CA SER A 221 16.21 -6.13 -13.87
C SER A 221 15.65 -5.13 -14.88
N GLY A 222 14.33 -5.12 -15.10
CA GLY A 222 13.66 -4.18 -16.01
C GLY A 222 13.26 -2.84 -15.37
N LEU A 223 13.54 -2.63 -14.07
CA LEU A 223 13.06 -1.44 -13.38
C LEU A 223 13.75 -0.14 -13.86
N ASN A 224 12.95 0.89 -14.11
CA ASN A 224 13.37 2.21 -14.54
C ASN A 224 13.85 3.09 -13.36
N TRP A 225 15.03 2.77 -12.82
CA TRP A 225 15.62 3.49 -11.68
C TRP A 225 15.81 5.00 -11.89
N ASP A 226 16.03 5.43 -13.14
CA ASP A 226 16.27 6.83 -13.50
C ASP A 226 15.04 7.73 -13.31
N LEU A 227 13.85 7.16 -13.07
CA LEU A 227 12.65 7.93 -12.74
C LEU A 227 12.66 8.48 -11.31
N LEU A 228 13.47 7.92 -10.40
CA LEU A 228 13.59 8.37 -9.01
C LEU A 228 14.52 9.59 -8.93
N GLN A 229 14.04 10.68 -8.33
CA GLN A 229 14.66 12.01 -8.48
C GLN A 229 15.97 12.25 -7.69
N ASN A 230 16.37 11.35 -6.78
CA ASN A 230 17.58 11.46 -5.95
C ASN A 230 17.73 12.82 -5.24
N LEU A 231 16.67 13.25 -4.55
CA LEU A 231 16.58 14.58 -3.94
C LEU A 231 17.18 14.63 -2.52
N PRO A 232 17.96 15.67 -2.20
CA PRO A 232 18.62 15.76 -0.90
C PRO A 232 17.63 16.05 0.23
N VAL A 233 17.71 15.29 1.31
CA VAL A 233 17.00 15.58 2.56
C VAL A 233 17.94 15.44 3.76
N ASP A 234 18.08 16.53 4.53
CA ASP A 234 18.93 16.54 5.71
C ASP A 234 18.21 15.87 6.89
N ALA A 235 18.52 14.59 7.14
CA ALA A 235 17.98 13.82 8.25
C ALA A 235 18.40 14.33 9.64
N THR A 236 19.35 15.27 9.73
CA THR A 236 19.68 15.96 11.00
C THR A 236 18.73 17.13 11.30
N LYS A 237 18.06 17.64 10.27
CA LYS A 237 17.12 18.77 10.35
C LYS A 237 15.66 18.33 10.29
N TYR A 238 15.37 17.26 9.53
CA TYR A 238 14.02 16.80 9.26
C TYR A 238 13.82 15.35 9.74
N PRO A 239 12.60 14.99 10.18
CA PRO A 239 12.30 13.66 10.72
C PRO A 239 12.11 12.64 9.59
N VAL A 240 13.19 12.30 8.88
CA VAL A 240 13.16 11.31 7.79
C VAL A 240 12.87 9.92 8.38
N PRO A 241 11.80 9.23 7.93
CA PRO A 241 11.46 7.92 8.46
C PRO A 241 12.47 6.85 8.03
N SER A 242 12.47 5.74 8.76
CA SER A 242 13.34 4.61 8.47
C SER A 242 12.85 3.83 7.25
N PHE A 243 13.75 3.54 6.30
CA PHE A 243 13.47 2.59 5.22
C PHE A 243 13.00 1.24 5.77
N ALA A 244 13.62 0.72 6.84
CA ALA A 244 13.25 -0.57 7.42
C ALA A 244 11.81 -0.60 7.96
N GLN A 245 11.29 0.54 8.42
CA GLN A 245 9.91 0.64 8.90
C GLN A 245 8.92 0.52 7.73
N TYR A 246 9.16 1.25 6.65
CA TYR A 246 8.30 1.22 5.46
C TYR A 246 8.47 -0.06 4.66
N GLU A 247 9.67 -0.63 4.65
CA GLU A 247 9.91 -2.01 4.21
C GLU A 247 8.98 -2.95 4.99
N ARG A 248 8.95 -2.87 6.32
CA ARG A 248 8.09 -3.75 7.14
C ARG A 248 6.59 -3.56 6.83
N TYR A 249 6.14 -2.34 6.58
CA TYR A 249 4.74 -2.06 6.24
C TYR A 249 4.30 -2.72 4.92
N LEU A 250 5.19 -2.80 3.94
CA LEU A 250 4.93 -3.41 2.63
C LEU A 250 5.53 -4.83 2.50
N GLU A 251 5.91 -5.45 3.62
CA GLU A 251 6.60 -6.75 3.60
C GLU A 251 5.71 -7.91 3.19
N ARG A 252 4.46 -7.91 3.67
CA ARG A 252 3.52 -9.01 3.51
C ARG A 252 2.46 -8.62 2.49
N PRO A 253 1.84 -9.59 1.80
CA PRO A 253 0.81 -9.31 0.82
C PRO A 253 -0.38 -8.57 1.44
N TRP A 254 -0.87 -7.55 0.74
CA TRP A 254 -2.07 -6.81 1.12
C TRP A 254 -3.31 -7.42 0.43
N LEU A 255 -4.30 -7.81 1.21
CA LEU A 255 -5.53 -8.50 0.85
C LEU A 255 -6.64 -7.57 0.32
N ASP A 256 -6.33 -6.66 -0.60
CA ASP A 256 -7.30 -5.73 -1.22
C ASP A 256 -8.37 -6.38 -2.11
N HIS A 257 -8.31 -7.70 -2.32
CA HIS A 257 -9.34 -8.44 -3.06
C HIS A 257 -10.71 -8.46 -2.38
N LEU A 258 -10.81 -8.12 -1.08
CA LEU A 258 -12.06 -7.92 -0.34
C LEU A 258 -12.76 -6.63 -0.84
N ASN A 259 -13.17 -6.66 -2.09
CA ASN A 259 -13.55 -5.50 -2.87
C ASN A 259 -15.08 -5.28 -2.82
N GLY A 260 -15.51 -4.02 -2.66
CA GLY A 260 -16.92 -3.64 -2.67
C GLY A 260 -17.67 -3.88 -1.37
N ALA A 261 -16.95 -4.05 -0.26
CA ALA A 261 -17.53 -4.10 1.09
C ALA A 261 -16.61 -3.38 2.09
N TRP A 262 -17.14 -2.34 2.74
CA TRP A 262 -16.42 -1.60 3.77
C TRP A 262 -16.06 -2.50 4.93
N GLU A 263 -16.88 -3.50 5.24
CA GLU A 263 -16.71 -4.50 6.30
C GLU A 263 -15.39 -5.26 6.20
N GLY A 264 -14.82 -5.36 4.98
CA GLY A 264 -13.52 -5.97 4.73
C GLY A 264 -12.40 -5.37 5.59
N GLN A 265 -12.53 -4.12 6.04
CA GLN A 265 -11.56 -3.46 6.90
C GLN A 265 -11.27 -4.23 8.21
N TRP A 266 -12.23 -5.00 8.76
CA TRP A 266 -12.03 -5.79 9.99
C TRP A 266 -11.40 -7.16 9.73
N LEU A 267 -11.24 -7.55 8.46
CA LEU A 267 -10.58 -8.78 8.04
C LEU A 267 -9.13 -8.54 7.59
N LEU A 268 -8.74 -7.29 7.33
CA LEU A 268 -7.38 -6.99 6.90
C LEU A 268 -6.36 -7.42 7.99
N PRO A 269 -5.35 -8.25 7.69
CA PRO A 269 -4.52 -8.83 8.75
C PRO A 269 -3.62 -7.79 9.42
N VAL A 270 -3.64 -7.76 10.76
CA VAL A 270 -2.96 -6.71 11.56
C VAL A 270 -1.44 -6.71 11.43
N GLU A 271 -0.83 -7.81 11.01
CA GLU A 271 0.60 -7.89 10.71
C GLU A 271 0.92 -7.67 9.22
N ASN A 272 -0.09 -7.58 8.34
CA ASN A 272 0.11 -7.41 6.90
C ASN A 272 -0.02 -5.97 6.46
N GLN A 273 -1.14 -5.32 6.80
CA GLN A 273 -1.53 -4.05 6.19
C GLN A 273 -2.35 -3.15 7.11
N PRO A 274 -2.40 -1.84 6.82
CA PRO A 274 -3.43 -0.94 7.35
C PRO A 274 -4.87 -1.32 6.99
N SER A 275 -5.80 -1.16 7.94
CA SER A 275 -7.23 -1.44 7.73
C SER A 275 -8.01 -0.26 7.14
N TYR A 276 -7.47 0.96 7.23
CA TYR A 276 -8.14 2.18 6.78
C TYR A 276 -7.34 2.93 5.71
N GLY A 277 -8.04 3.49 4.72
CA GLY A 277 -7.45 4.13 3.54
C GLY A 277 -6.56 5.33 3.84
N ARG A 278 -6.81 6.03 4.95
CA ARG A 278 -5.95 7.11 5.46
C ARG A 278 -4.52 6.61 5.68
N GLU A 279 -4.34 5.51 6.42
CA GLU A 279 -3.02 4.95 6.68
C GLU A 279 -2.41 4.32 5.42
N ILE A 280 -3.22 3.79 4.52
CA ILE A 280 -2.76 3.28 3.22
C ILE A 280 -2.13 4.39 2.40
N ALA A 281 -2.85 5.50 2.19
CA ALA A 281 -2.36 6.66 1.45
C ALA A 281 -1.07 7.24 2.08
N ARG A 282 -1.00 7.29 3.42
CA ARG A 282 0.19 7.75 4.14
C ARG A 282 1.39 6.83 3.93
N ILE A 283 1.20 5.51 4.04
CA ILE A 283 2.27 4.53 3.86
C ILE A 283 2.81 4.60 2.43
N VAL A 284 1.94 4.54 1.41
CA VAL A 284 2.36 4.55 0.01
C VAL A 284 2.99 5.89 -0.38
N GLY A 285 2.45 7.01 0.12
CA GLY A 285 2.99 8.34 -0.11
C GLY A 285 4.39 8.50 0.47
N SER A 286 4.56 8.21 1.76
CA SER A 286 5.87 8.33 2.42
C SER A 286 6.90 7.33 1.88
N ALA A 287 6.50 6.08 1.56
CA ALA A 287 7.38 5.13 0.87
C ALA A 287 7.88 5.67 -0.47
N SER A 288 7.00 6.30 -1.25
CA SER A 288 7.34 6.84 -2.56
C SER A 288 8.26 8.06 -2.47
N LEU A 289 8.06 8.92 -1.46
CA LEU A 289 8.97 10.04 -1.19
C LEU A 289 10.33 9.56 -0.69
N LEU A 290 10.39 8.54 0.18
CA LEU A 290 11.65 7.90 0.57
C LEU A 290 12.44 7.41 -0.64
N LEU A 291 11.77 6.78 -1.62
CA LEU A 291 12.40 6.32 -2.86
C LEU A 291 12.92 7.47 -3.74
N ASN A 292 12.35 8.67 -3.61
CA ASN A 292 12.80 9.88 -4.30
C ASN A 292 13.92 10.65 -3.58
N THR A 293 14.31 10.27 -2.35
CA THR A 293 15.47 10.87 -1.64
C THR A 293 16.81 10.53 -2.32
N ASP A 294 17.91 11.15 -1.92
CA ASP A 294 19.28 10.86 -2.37
C ASP A 294 19.92 9.63 -1.70
N ALA A 295 19.13 8.79 -1.02
CA ALA A 295 19.58 7.50 -0.51
C ALA A 295 20.15 6.62 -1.63
N SER A 296 21.14 5.78 -1.29
CA SER A 296 21.74 4.87 -2.28
C SER A 296 20.71 3.87 -2.82
N GLN A 297 20.94 3.36 -4.04
CA GLN A 297 20.07 2.34 -4.62
C GLN A 297 19.96 1.09 -3.74
N ASP A 298 21.03 0.70 -3.04
CA ASP A 298 21.01 -0.43 -2.11
C ASP A 298 20.03 -0.21 -0.93
N GLN A 299 19.97 1.01 -0.39
CA GLN A 299 19.01 1.37 0.66
C GLN A 299 17.57 1.39 0.13
N LYS A 300 17.36 1.83 -1.10
CA LYS A 300 16.04 1.91 -1.73
C LYS A 300 15.48 0.56 -2.17
N ARG A 301 16.36 -0.38 -2.52
CA ARG A 301 16.01 -1.60 -3.28
C ARG A 301 14.87 -2.40 -2.70
N ARG A 302 14.93 -2.71 -1.40
CA ARG A 302 13.91 -3.55 -0.79
C ARG A 302 12.56 -2.83 -0.74
N LEU A 303 12.55 -1.55 -0.37
CA LEU A 303 11.34 -0.74 -0.36
C LEU A 303 10.74 -0.61 -1.77
N LEU A 304 11.58 -0.37 -2.78
CA LEU A 304 11.16 -0.28 -4.18
C LEU A 304 10.45 -1.55 -4.62
N TYR A 305 11.07 -2.71 -4.38
CA TYR A 305 10.52 -4.00 -4.81
C TYR A 305 9.18 -4.28 -4.14
N ARG A 306 9.05 -3.96 -2.85
CA ARG A 306 7.80 -4.14 -2.10
C ARG A 306 6.68 -3.23 -2.60
N LEU A 307 6.98 -1.98 -2.91
CA LEU A 307 5.98 -1.06 -3.48
C LEU A 307 5.56 -1.45 -4.91
N VAL A 308 6.51 -1.87 -5.75
CA VAL A 308 6.20 -2.40 -7.09
C VAL A 308 5.31 -3.64 -7.00
N GLN A 309 5.63 -4.57 -6.09
CA GLN A 309 4.83 -5.78 -5.87
C GLN A 309 3.38 -5.47 -5.50
N TYR A 310 3.16 -4.48 -4.64
CA TYR A 310 1.81 -4.05 -4.28
C TYR A 310 1.05 -3.47 -5.49
N GLY A 311 1.72 -2.68 -6.33
CA GLY A 311 1.15 -2.19 -7.58
C GLY A 311 0.77 -3.31 -8.57
N ILE A 312 1.58 -4.37 -8.67
CA ILE A 312 1.27 -5.57 -9.48
C ILE A 312 -0.01 -6.27 -8.98
N ASP A 313 -0.16 -6.41 -7.66
CA ASP A 313 -1.36 -7.02 -7.08
C ASP A 313 -2.61 -6.24 -7.42
N LEU A 314 -2.59 -4.93 -7.17
CA LEU A 314 -3.71 -4.03 -7.46
C LEU A 314 -4.03 -3.96 -8.96
N HIS A 315 -3.01 -3.98 -9.82
CA HIS A 315 -3.22 -4.03 -11.27
C HIS A 315 -3.99 -5.29 -11.69
N GLY A 316 -3.63 -6.46 -11.16
CA GLY A 316 -4.37 -7.69 -11.40
C GLY A 316 -5.82 -7.62 -10.92
N MET A 317 -6.08 -6.98 -9.77
CA MET A 317 -7.45 -6.78 -9.27
C MET A 317 -8.27 -5.86 -10.16
N VAL A 318 -7.69 -4.74 -10.62
CA VAL A 318 -8.36 -3.82 -11.55
C VAL A 318 -8.72 -4.51 -12.86
N ARG A 319 -7.86 -5.39 -13.38
CA ARG A 319 -8.15 -6.20 -14.57
C ARG A 319 -9.31 -7.19 -14.37
N LEU A 320 -9.63 -7.54 -13.13
CA LEU A 320 -10.80 -8.35 -12.75
C LEU A 320 -12.02 -7.49 -12.36
N GLY A 321 -11.95 -6.17 -12.54
CA GLY A 321 -13.07 -5.25 -12.31
C GLY A 321 -13.14 -4.66 -10.89
N ALA A 322 -12.05 -4.70 -10.12
CA ALA A 322 -12.04 -4.10 -8.79
C ALA A 322 -12.33 -2.59 -8.84
N VAL A 323 -13.10 -2.11 -7.88
CA VAL A 323 -13.40 -0.70 -7.67
C VAL A 323 -13.01 -0.29 -6.25
N PHE A 324 -12.45 0.90 -6.09
CA PHE A 324 -11.97 1.40 -4.81
C PHE A 324 -12.80 2.59 -4.36
N ASN A 325 -14.13 2.43 -4.25
CA ASN A 325 -15.07 3.51 -3.96
C ASN A 325 -15.98 3.25 -2.76
N GLU A 326 -15.58 3.66 -1.57
CA GLU A 326 -16.47 3.58 -0.40
C GLU A 326 -16.25 4.86 0.36
N GLY A 327 -17.21 5.80 0.20
CA GLY A 327 -17.00 7.18 0.59
C GLY A 327 -16.78 7.36 2.10
N GLY A 328 -16.34 8.55 2.46
CA GLY A 328 -15.53 8.74 3.66
C GLY A 328 -14.06 8.58 3.29
N GLY A 329 -13.30 7.72 3.98
CA GLY A 329 -11.85 7.53 3.78
C GLY A 329 -11.35 6.08 3.66
N VAL A 330 -12.23 5.09 3.43
CA VAL A 330 -11.92 3.64 3.54
C VAL A 330 -10.92 3.15 2.48
N THR A 331 -11.10 3.52 1.21
CA THR A 331 -10.39 2.92 0.07
C THR A 331 -9.30 3.79 -0.56
N SER A 332 -8.88 4.88 0.10
CA SER A 332 -7.80 5.75 -0.38
C SER A 332 -6.45 5.03 -0.52
N GLY A 333 -5.59 5.49 -1.45
CA GLY A 333 -4.19 5.11 -1.60
C GLY A 333 -3.91 3.90 -2.52
N ARG A 334 -4.85 3.53 -3.40
CA ARG A 334 -4.67 2.40 -4.35
C ARG A 334 -4.30 2.82 -5.77
N LYS A 335 -4.64 4.03 -6.20
CA LYS A 335 -4.32 4.45 -7.57
C LYS A 335 -2.82 4.63 -7.79
N TRP A 336 -2.15 5.29 -6.83
CA TRP A 336 -0.73 5.61 -6.97
C TRP A 336 0.17 4.37 -7.11
N PRO A 337 0.07 3.32 -6.27
CA PRO A 337 0.93 2.14 -6.41
C PRO A 337 0.82 1.45 -7.78
N ILE A 338 -0.37 1.43 -8.39
CA ILE A 338 -0.58 0.86 -9.74
C ILE A 338 0.24 1.66 -10.76
N LEU A 339 0.06 2.99 -10.78
CA LEU A 339 0.78 3.87 -11.70
C LEU A 339 2.29 3.85 -11.45
N PHE A 340 2.70 3.84 -10.18
CA PHE A 340 4.10 3.71 -9.78
C PHE A 340 4.72 2.43 -10.32
N ALA A 341 4.05 1.27 -10.15
CA ALA A 341 4.53 0.01 -10.70
C ALA A 341 4.62 0.06 -12.24
N GLY A 342 3.59 0.58 -12.92
CA GLY A 342 3.61 0.77 -14.38
C GLY A 342 4.79 1.60 -14.88
N LEU A 343 5.05 2.74 -14.24
CA LEU A 343 6.20 3.60 -14.55
C LEU A 343 7.53 2.88 -14.33
N MET A 344 7.67 2.22 -13.18
CA MET A 344 8.90 1.49 -12.85
C MET A 344 9.13 0.30 -13.78
N LEU A 345 8.09 -0.40 -14.20
CA LEU A 345 8.16 -1.53 -15.13
C LEU A 345 8.22 -1.09 -16.60
N GLY A 346 7.92 0.17 -16.90
CA GLY A 346 7.85 0.69 -18.26
C GLY A 346 6.65 0.15 -19.05
N ASP A 347 5.57 -0.21 -18.35
CA ASP A 347 4.42 -0.88 -18.94
C ASP A 347 3.16 0.01 -18.88
N PRO A 348 2.67 0.52 -20.03
CA PRO A 348 1.49 1.35 -20.08
C PRO A 348 0.18 0.60 -19.78
N ALA A 349 0.17 -0.74 -19.76
CA ALA A 349 -1.02 -1.53 -19.40
C ALA A 349 -1.49 -1.25 -17.96
N PHE A 350 -0.58 -0.76 -17.09
CA PHE A 350 -0.91 -0.36 -15.73
C PHE A 350 -1.71 0.93 -15.65
N ILE A 351 -1.77 1.75 -16.70
CA ILE A 351 -2.56 2.97 -16.70
C ILE A 351 -4.05 2.57 -16.76
N PRO A 352 -4.83 2.78 -15.69
CA PRO A 352 -6.21 2.33 -15.65
C PRO A 352 -7.08 3.18 -16.58
N ASP A 353 -8.12 2.56 -17.16
CA ASP A 353 -9.12 3.31 -17.92
C ASP A 353 -9.86 4.27 -16.97
N PRO A 354 -9.87 5.59 -17.24
CA PRO A 354 -10.40 6.59 -16.31
C PRO A 354 -11.91 6.46 -16.06
N ARG A 355 -12.65 5.74 -16.90
CA ARG A 355 -14.10 5.51 -16.74
C ARG A 355 -14.45 4.09 -16.32
N GLY A 356 -13.57 3.11 -16.58
CA GLY A 356 -13.77 1.69 -16.31
C GLY A 356 -13.38 1.27 -14.90
N THR A 357 -12.75 2.16 -14.12
CA THR A 357 -12.38 1.89 -12.73
C THR A 357 -12.66 3.11 -11.87
N VAL A 358 -13.05 2.89 -10.62
CA VAL A 358 -13.27 3.96 -9.65
C VAL A 358 -12.14 3.95 -8.63
N PHE A 359 -11.45 5.08 -8.51
CA PHE A 359 -10.51 5.32 -7.43
C PHE A 359 -11.05 6.39 -6.50
N HIS A 360 -10.83 6.18 -5.20
CA HIS A 360 -11.30 7.07 -4.14
C HIS A 360 -10.82 8.50 -4.35
N GLU A 361 -9.54 8.66 -4.69
CA GLU A 361 -8.88 9.95 -4.93
C GLU A 361 -9.56 10.75 -6.03
N ASP A 362 -9.95 10.07 -7.10
CA ASP A 362 -10.57 10.72 -8.26
C ASP A 362 -12.06 11.00 -8.01
N ALA A 363 -12.79 10.03 -7.44
CA ALA A 363 -14.24 10.15 -7.28
C ALA A 363 -14.63 11.27 -6.31
N GLN A 364 -13.72 11.59 -5.38
CA GLN A 364 -13.92 12.62 -4.38
C GLN A 364 -13.30 13.97 -4.73
N THR A 365 -12.65 14.13 -5.88
CA THR A 365 -12.13 15.44 -6.32
C THR A 365 -12.70 15.83 -7.68
N TYR A 366 -13.02 17.10 -7.85
CA TYR A 366 -13.61 17.60 -9.09
C TYR A 366 -13.41 19.12 -9.21
N TYR A 367 -13.49 19.66 -10.42
CA TYR A 367 -13.59 21.10 -10.64
C TYR A 367 -15.02 21.60 -10.47
N GLY A 368 -15.20 22.70 -9.75
CA GLY A 368 -16.48 23.36 -9.56
C GLY A 368 -16.32 24.83 -9.20
N ARG A 369 -17.40 25.44 -8.71
CA ARG A 369 -17.37 26.80 -8.16
C ARG A 369 -17.55 26.72 -6.64
N GLY A 370 -16.43 26.66 -5.93
CA GLY A 370 -16.43 26.66 -4.48
C GLY A 370 -16.94 27.98 -3.91
N TRP A 371 -17.53 27.92 -2.72
CA TRP A 371 -18.24 29.05 -2.14
C TRP A 371 -17.32 30.26 -1.82
N TYR A 372 -16.02 30.01 -1.57
CA TYR A 372 -15.00 31.06 -1.36
C TYR A 372 -14.07 31.25 -2.56
N GLY A 373 -14.47 30.81 -3.76
CA GLY A 373 -13.73 31.06 -5.00
C GLY A 373 -12.67 30.02 -5.36
N GLN A 374 -12.55 28.93 -4.60
CA GLN A 374 -11.72 27.78 -4.95
C GLN A 374 -12.35 26.93 -6.06
N HIS A 375 -11.53 26.38 -6.95
CA HIS A 375 -11.99 25.65 -8.13
C HIS A 375 -11.82 24.14 -8.03
N ALA A 376 -10.71 23.65 -7.45
CA ALA A 376 -10.50 22.24 -7.21
C ALA A 376 -11.18 21.84 -5.89
N LEU A 377 -12.34 21.21 -6.01
CA LEU A 377 -13.22 20.86 -4.91
C LEU A 377 -13.07 19.40 -4.53
N TRP A 378 -13.51 19.11 -3.30
CA TRP A 378 -13.64 17.78 -2.74
C TRP A 378 -15.11 17.48 -2.41
N GLN A 379 -15.51 16.21 -2.51
CA GLN A 379 -16.82 15.72 -2.13
C GLN A 379 -16.73 14.36 -1.44
N MET A 380 -17.58 14.14 -0.44
CA MET A 380 -17.91 12.78 -0.02
C MET A 380 -18.96 12.24 -1.01
N VAL A 381 -18.78 11.02 -1.52
CA VAL A 381 -19.68 10.43 -2.51
C VAL A 381 -20.78 9.59 -1.84
N TRP A 382 -20.40 8.78 -0.85
CA TRP A 382 -21.28 7.81 -0.20
C TRP A 382 -20.86 7.59 1.24
N HIS A 383 -21.79 7.66 2.19
CA HIS A 383 -21.57 7.19 3.56
C HIS A 383 -22.94 7.09 4.21
N HIS A 384 -23.48 5.90 4.50
CA HIS A 384 -24.90 5.75 4.91
C HIS A 384 -25.90 6.34 3.89
N GLY A 385 -25.58 6.24 2.60
CA GLY A 385 -26.36 6.79 1.47
C GLY A 385 -25.58 7.81 0.65
N PRO A 386 -26.15 8.27 -0.50
CA PRO A 386 -25.53 9.28 -1.35
C PRO A 386 -25.30 10.60 -0.62
N ARG A 387 -24.17 11.26 -0.91
CA ARG A 387 -23.81 12.55 -0.33
C ARG A 387 -23.68 13.59 -1.43
N GLN A 388 -24.27 14.77 -1.20
CA GLN A 388 -24.22 15.87 -2.18
C GLN A 388 -22.92 16.67 -1.97
N PRO A 389 -22.37 17.30 -3.01
CA PRO A 389 -21.24 18.20 -2.83
C PRO A 389 -21.60 19.37 -1.91
N TYR A 390 -20.75 19.63 -0.90
CA TYR A 390 -20.99 20.66 0.12
C TYR A 390 -20.12 21.91 -0.07
N GLN A 391 -18.97 21.80 -0.75
CA GLN A 391 -18.01 22.91 -0.90
C GLN A 391 -18.49 24.04 -1.84
N GLU A 392 -19.59 23.84 -2.56
CA GLU A 392 -20.26 24.89 -3.35
C GLU A 392 -21.21 25.75 -2.50
N LYS A 393 -21.52 25.31 -1.27
CA LYS A 393 -22.40 26.01 -0.31
C LYS A 393 -21.58 26.73 0.78
N PRO A 394 -22.03 27.90 1.28
CA PRO A 394 -21.40 28.52 2.43
C PRO A 394 -21.61 27.68 3.71
N PRO A 395 -20.71 27.73 4.72
CA PRO A 395 -20.80 26.90 5.91
C PRO A 395 -22.05 27.16 6.76
N SER A 396 -22.66 28.33 6.63
CA SER A 396 -23.95 28.65 7.26
C SER A 396 -25.13 27.82 6.73
N GLU A 397 -24.96 27.14 5.60
CA GLU A 397 -25.97 26.27 4.97
C GLU A 397 -25.62 24.78 5.10
N TRP A 398 -24.51 24.43 5.76
CA TRP A 398 -24.11 23.04 5.95
C TRP A 398 -25.05 22.33 6.92
N ASP A 399 -25.59 21.20 6.47
CA ASP A 399 -26.24 20.24 7.35
C ASP A 399 -25.21 19.35 8.09
N GLU A 400 -25.70 18.40 8.88
CA GLU A 400 -24.85 17.46 9.64
C GLU A 400 -23.95 16.61 8.74
N TRP A 401 -24.43 16.22 7.56
CA TRP A 401 -23.67 15.42 6.61
C TRP A 401 -22.67 16.25 5.82
N ASP A 402 -22.97 17.52 5.55
CA ASP A 402 -22.01 18.47 5.00
C ASP A 402 -20.85 18.69 6.00
N GLN A 403 -21.16 18.83 7.31
CA GLN A 403 -20.14 18.91 8.37
C GLN A 403 -19.31 17.63 8.47
N THR A 404 -19.96 16.46 8.48
CA THR A 404 -19.27 15.16 8.48
C THR A 404 -18.39 14.98 7.22
N SER A 405 -18.83 15.50 6.07
CA SER A 405 -18.03 15.49 4.85
C SER A 405 -16.75 16.31 5.00
N GLU A 406 -16.84 17.51 5.59
CA GLU A 406 -15.66 18.31 5.92
C GLU A 406 -14.72 17.58 6.88
N ASP A 407 -15.25 16.89 7.90
CA ASP A 407 -14.45 16.08 8.82
C ASP A 407 -13.64 15.01 8.06
N TYR A 408 -14.26 14.29 7.11
CA TYR A 408 -13.55 13.32 6.26
C TYR A 408 -12.50 13.96 5.35
N ARG A 409 -12.75 15.18 4.85
CA ARG A 409 -11.78 15.94 4.06
C ARG A 409 -10.52 16.23 4.88
N ILE A 410 -10.70 16.72 6.11
CA ILE A 410 -9.59 17.19 6.96
C ILE A 410 -8.90 16.05 7.72
N CYS A 411 -9.62 14.98 8.07
CA CYS A 411 -9.08 13.87 8.85
C CYS A 411 -8.49 12.75 8.01
N CYS A 412 -9.01 12.49 6.82
CA CYS A 412 -8.92 11.12 6.32
C CYS A 412 -8.55 11.02 4.83
N THR A 413 -8.64 12.11 4.09
CA THR A 413 -8.47 12.08 2.63
C THR A 413 -7.37 13.04 2.18
N VAL A 414 -7.69 14.30 1.85
CA VAL A 414 -6.74 15.25 1.25
C VAL A 414 -5.44 15.38 2.05
N ARG A 415 -5.56 15.45 3.38
CA ARG A 415 -4.42 15.47 4.30
C ARG A 415 -3.49 14.25 4.19
N ALA A 416 -4.05 13.07 3.90
CA ALA A 416 -3.32 11.82 3.71
C ALA A 416 -2.75 11.66 2.29
N TRP A 417 -3.32 12.37 1.29
CA TRP A 417 -2.94 12.23 -0.11
C TRP A 417 -1.69 13.05 -0.52
N VAL A 418 -1.27 14.01 0.30
CA VAL A 418 -0.14 14.92 -0.01
C VAL A 418 1.11 14.17 -0.47
N GLY A 419 1.49 13.10 0.24
CA GLY A 419 2.70 12.33 -0.06
C GLY A 419 2.65 11.63 -1.43
N GLN A 420 1.53 10.97 -1.73
CA GLN A 420 1.36 10.29 -3.03
C GLN A 420 1.22 11.29 -4.19
N GLY A 421 0.53 12.41 -3.98
CA GLY A 421 0.41 13.47 -4.98
C GLY A 421 1.77 14.10 -5.32
N LEU A 422 2.58 14.41 -4.30
CA LEU A 422 3.94 14.93 -4.53
C LEU A 422 4.83 13.89 -5.23
N ALA A 423 4.76 12.62 -4.83
CA ALA A 423 5.54 11.54 -5.46
C ALA A 423 5.18 11.38 -6.95
N ALA A 424 3.88 11.38 -7.28
CA ALA A 424 3.40 11.34 -8.65
C ALA A 424 3.92 12.52 -9.47
N LEU A 425 3.86 13.74 -8.92
CA LEU A 425 4.39 14.92 -9.61
C LEU A 425 5.93 14.85 -9.78
N LEU A 426 6.68 14.39 -8.78
CA LEU A 426 8.13 14.21 -8.88
C LEU A 426 8.53 13.23 -9.98
N MET A 427 7.75 12.18 -10.17
CA MET A 427 7.96 11.16 -11.20
C MET A 427 7.30 11.50 -12.55
N LYS A 428 6.79 12.73 -12.69
CA LYS A 428 6.16 13.26 -13.91
C LYS A 428 4.88 12.51 -14.33
N ALA A 429 4.13 11.99 -13.38
CA ALA A 429 2.98 11.11 -13.59
C ALA A 429 1.63 11.83 -13.70
N LYS A 430 1.58 13.18 -13.82
CA LYS A 430 0.30 13.92 -13.84
C LYS A 430 -0.62 13.48 -14.98
N VAL A 431 -0.03 13.24 -16.16
CA VAL A 431 -0.78 12.80 -17.36
C VAL A 431 -1.32 11.39 -17.16
N GLU A 432 -0.49 10.48 -16.67
CA GLU A 432 -0.81 9.06 -16.46
C GLU A 432 -1.84 8.89 -15.34
N TRP A 433 -1.80 9.75 -14.32
CA TRP A 433 -2.86 9.85 -13.33
C TRP A 433 -4.18 10.27 -13.95
N ASN A 434 -4.17 11.20 -14.90
CA ASN A 434 -5.33 11.60 -15.67
C ASN A 434 -6.53 12.07 -14.82
N HIS A 435 -6.28 12.91 -13.81
CA HIS A 435 -7.31 13.58 -13.02
C HIS A 435 -6.73 14.84 -12.36
N ASN A 436 -6.85 15.99 -13.02
CA ASN A 436 -6.10 17.19 -12.62
C ASN A 436 -6.61 17.80 -11.31
N ALA A 437 -7.92 17.69 -11.06
CA ALA A 437 -8.57 18.18 -9.85
C ALA A 437 -7.93 17.60 -8.57
N PHE A 438 -7.41 16.36 -8.60
CA PHE A 438 -6.70 15.77 -7.48
C PHE A 438 -5.43 16.55 -7.10
N PHE A 439 -4.60 16.89 -8.09
CA PHE A 439 -3.35 17.61 -7.85
C PHE A 439 -3.59 19.06 -7.42
N ASP A 440 -4.53 19.73 -8.10
CA ASP A 440 -4.86 21.12 -7.78
C ASP A 440 -5.49 21.24 -6.39
N ASN A 441 -6.28 20.24 -5.97
CA ASN A 441 -6.83 20.17 -4.63
C ASN A 441 -5.74 20.00 -3.56
N ILE A 442 -4.73 19.16 -3.80
CA ILE A 442 -3.58 18.99 -2.91
C ILE A 442 -2.72 20.26 -2.85
N ASP A 443 -2.48 20.92 -3.99
CA ASP A 443 -1.71 22.16 -4.04
C ASP A 443 -2.42 23.30 -3.28
N ASP A 444 -3.74 23.44 -3.45
CA ASP A 444 -4.55 24.38 -2.69
C ASP A 444 -4.56 24.04 -1.19
N TRP A 445 -4.69 22.75 -0.84
CA TRP A 445 -4.60 22.27 0.54
C TRP A 445 -3.25 22.65 1.19
N MET A 446 -2.13 22.45 0.51
CA MET A 446 -0.79 22.71 1.06
C MET A 446 -0.34 24.18 0.97
N ARG A 447 -1.07 25.04 0.26
CA ARG A 447 -0.71 26.44 0.04
C ARG A 447 -0.59 27.22 1.35
N LYS A 448 0.57 27.78 1.66
CA LYS A 448 0.77 28.54 2.92
C LYS A 448 -0.05 29.83 2.99
N THR A 449 -0.18 30.54 1.88
CA THR A 449 -0.99 31.77 1.79
C THR A 449 -2.45 31.42 1.52
N ASP A 450 -3.37 31.92 2.34
CA ASP A 450 -4.80 31.83 2.04
C ASP A 450 -5.19 32.91 1.03
N GLN A 451 -5.15 32.56 -0.26
CA GLN A 451 -5.55 33.46 -1.34
C GLN A 451 -7.04 33.78 -1.34
N TYR A 452 -7.84 33.00 -0.61
CA TYR A 452 -9.30 33.12 -0.54
C TYR A 452 -9.78 33.83 0.74
N ALA A 453 -8.86 34.35 1.57
CA ALA A 453 -9.20 34.91 2.89
C ALA A 453 -10.28 36.01 2.85
N ALA A 454 -10.28 36.84 1.80
CA ALA A 454 -11.29 37.88 1.61
C ALA A 454 -12.68 37.31 1.27
N ASP A 455 -12.73 36.23 0.49
CA ASP A 455 -13.96 35.61 -0.01
C ASP A 455 -14.58 34.63 0.99
N ARG A 456 -13.79 34.19 1.99
CA ARG A 456 -14.26 33.33 3.11
C ARG A 456 -15.20 34.04 4.10
N GLN A 457 -15.40 35.35 3.99
CA GLN A 457 -16.34 36.13 4.84
C GLN A 457 -16.13 35.90 6.35
N GLY A 458 -14.87 35.76 6.78
CA GLY A 458 -14.51 35.54 8.19
C GLY A 458 -14.60 34.09 8.66
N HIS A 459 -14.98 33.13 7.81
CA HIS A 459 -14.82 31.71 8.11
C HIS A 459 -13.33 31.34 8.05
N GLU A 460 -12.82 30.78 9.14
CA GLU A 460 -11.42 30.41 9.22
C GLU A 460 -11.09 29.22 8.30
N ARG A 461 -9.86 29.18 7.82
CA ARG A 461 -9.31 28.00 7.17
C ARG A 461 -9.16 26.88 8.21
N PRO A 462 -9.47 25.60 7.89
CA PRO A 462 -9.21 24.51 8.80
C PRO A 462 -7.74 24.48 9.24
N PRO A 463 -7.45 24.25 10.53
CA PRO A 463 -6.08 24.28 11.05
C PRO A 463 -5.19 23.16 10.49
N GLU A 464 -5.77 22.09 9.93
CA GLU A 464 -5.06 21.00 9.27
C GLU A 464 -4.52 21.38 7.89
N GLU A 465 -5.13 22.36 7.21
CA GLU A 465 -4.62 22.80 5.91
C GLU A 465 -3.20 23.37 6.07
N THR A 466 -2.42 23.36 4.99
CA THR A 466 -0.96 23.62 4.94
C THR A 466 -0.05 22.51 5.47
N THR A 467 -0.63 21.40 5.96
CA THR A 467 0.11 20.27 6.55
C THR A 467 -0.44 18.93 6.07
N SER A 468 0.29 17.86 6.33
CA SER A 468 -0.14 16.48 6.17
C SER A 468 -0.21 15.79 7.54
N PHE A 469 -0.31 14.46 7.56
CA PHE A 469 -0.16 13.69 8.78
C PHE A 469 1.29 13.50 9.21
N ASP A 470 2.21 13.57 8.25
CA ASP A 470 3.55 13.03 8.41
C ASP A 470 4.55 14.19 8.26
N PRO A 471 5.24 14.60 9.35
CA PRO A 471 6.17 15.74 9.30
C PRO A 471 7.28 15.62 8.25
N PHE A 472 7.63 14.39 7.86
CA PHE A 472 8.50 14.12 6.72
C PHE A 472 7.92 14.60 5.40
N VAL A 473 6.64 14.31 5.14
CA VAL A 473 5.93 14.73 3.93
C VAL A 473 5.86 16.25 3.86
N ASP A 474 5.56 16.92 4.98
CA ASP A 474 5.55 18.39 5.07
C ASP A 474 6.92 19.00 4.73
N ALA A 475 7.98 18.45 5.34
CA ALA A 475 9.34 18.89 5.08
C ALA A 475 9.74 18.68 3.61
N PHE A 476 9.42 17.51 3.05
CA PHE A 476 9.74 17.16 1.67
C PHE A 476 8.97 18.02 0.67
N TRP A 477 7.70 18.32 0.98
CA TRP A 477 6.88 19.27 0.23
C TRP A 477 7.54 20.66 0.20
N ASP A 478 7.83 21.23 1.36
CA ASP A 478 8.41 22.57 1.48
C ASP A 478 9.78 22.68 0.78
N LEU A 479 10.60 21.62 0.79
CA LEU A 479 11.90 21.58 0.14
C LEU A 479 11.83 21.45 -1.39
N HIS A 480 10.89 20.64 -1.89
CA HIS A 480 10.98 20.14 -3.27
C HIS A 480 9.81 20.53 -4.16
N ARG A 481 8.60 20.75 -3.64
CA ARG A 481 7.40 20.99 -4.46
C ARG A 481 7.57 22.17 -5.41
N ASN A 482 8.18 23.27 -4.96
CA ASN A 482 8.40 24.47 -5.79
C ASN A 482 9.38 24.26 -6.95
N ASN A 483 10.20 23.21 -6.90
CA ASN A 483 11.15 22.85 -7.96
C ASN A 483 10.56 21.83 -8.95
N VAL A 484 9.36 21.30 -8.69
CA VAL A 484 8.68 20.40 -9.63
C VAL A 484 8.19 21.20 -10.83
N PRO A 485 8.67 20.91 -12.05
CA PRO A 485 8.26 21.66 -13.23
C PRO A 485 6.78 21.44 -13.54
N ALA A 486 6.19 22.42 -14.23
CA ALA A 486 4.86 22.26 -14.80
C ALA A 486 4.81 21.03 -15.72
N GLN A 487 3.73 20.28 -15.60
CA GLN A 487 3.48 19.06 -16.37
C GLN A 487 2.27 19.28 -17.26
N ARG A 488 2.19 18.47 -18.32
CA ARG A 488 0.98 18.41 -19.10
C ARG A 488 -0.14 17.84 -18.23
N ASP A 489 -1.32 18.41 -18.38
CA ASP A 489 -2.52 17.92 -17.73
C ASP A 489 -3.01 16.60 -18.33
N GLY A 490 -3.68 15.81 -17.50
CA GLY A 490 -4.46 14.67 -17.96
C GLY A 490 -5.51 15.10 -18.98
N PRO A 491 -5.74 14.33 -20.06
CA PRO A 491 -6.72 14.70 -21.08
C PRO A 491 -8.18 14.56 -20.62
N THR A 492 -8.45 13.92 -19.48
CA THR A 492 -9.80 13.56 -19.04
C THR A 492 -10.04 14.00 -17.61
N ASP A 493 -10.59 15.20 -17.41
CA ASP A 493 -11.15 15.55 -16.11
C ASP A 493 -12.58 15.05 -15.99
N LEU A 494 -12.82 14.30 -14.92
CA LEU A 494 -14.11 13.69 -14.62
C LEU A 494 -14.65 14.20 -13.28
N LYS A 495 -15.95 14.05 -13.08
CA LYS A 495 -16.61 14.19 -11.78
C LYS A 495 -17.45 12.95 -11.56
N TRP A 496 -17.44 12.44 -10.34
CA TRP A 496 -18.42 11.44 -9.94
C TRP A 496 -19.77 12.12 -9.70
N ASP A 497 -20.77 11.80 -10.51
CA ASP A 497 -22.12 12.34 -10.39
C ASP A 497 -22.94 11.51 -9.41
N VAL A 498 -23.18 12.07 -8.23
CA VAL A 498 -23.95 11.43 -7.15
C VAL A 498 -25.45 11.26 -7.50
N ASN A 499 -25.94 11.96 -8.53
CA ASN A 499 -27.35 11.94 -8.95
C ASN A 499 -27.63 11.03 -10.16
N ALA A 500 -26.61 10.49 -10.82
CA ALA A 500 -26.77 9.61 -11.97
C ALA A 500 -27.27 8.20 -11.58
N THR A 501 -27.94 7.52 -12.53
CA THR A 501 -28.59 6.20 -12.33
C THR A 501 -27.84 5.01 -12.96
N ASP A 502 -26.69 5.22 -13.60
CA ASP A 502 -25.87 4.17 -14.21
C ASP A 502 -24.96 3.46 -13.18
N ASP A 503 -24.43 2.27 -13.51
CA ASP A 503 -23.58 1.46 -12.62
C ASP A 503 -22.26 2.15 -12.25
N LEU A 504 -21.68 2.93 -13.18
CA LEU A 504 -20.53 3.83 -12.98
C LEU A 504 -20.92 5.26 -13.37
N LYS A 505 -20.66 6.23 -12.48
CA LYS A 505 -21.27 7.57 -12.54
C LYS A 505 -20.32 8.68 -12.98
N TRP A 506 -19.37 8.37 -13.86
CA TRP A 506 -18.40 9.35 -14.34
C TRP A 506 -19.01 10.29 -15.38
N VAL A 507 -19.01 11.60 -15.11
CA VAL A 507 -19.37 12.65 -16.07
C VAL A 507 -18.16 13.51 -16.43
N SER A 508 -18.16 14.08 -17.63
CA SER A 508 -17.09 15.01 -18.04
C SER A 508 -17.11 16.27 -17.19
N ASN A 509 -15.96 16.70 -16.70
CA ASN A 509 -15.82 17.84 -15.81
C ASN A 509 -14.52 18.62 -16.07
N PRO A 510 -14.35 19.19 -17.28
CA PRO A 510 -13.15 19.95 -17.61
C PRO A 510 -12.98 21.15 -16.67
N ALA A 511 -11.72 21.52 -16.40
CA ALA A 511 -11.41 22.78 -15.74
C ALA A 511 -12.10 23.95 -16.47
N MET A 512 -12.77 24.83 -15.70
CA MET A 512 -13.50 25.99 -16.24
C MET A 512 -12.57 27.14 -16.63
#